data_AF-A0A4Y3K7D7-F1
#
_entry.id   AF-A0A4Y3K7D7-F1
#
_cell.length_a   1.000
_cell.length_b   1.000
_cell.length_c   1.000
_cell.angle_alpha   90.00
_cell.angle_beta   90.00
_cell.angle_gamma   90.00
#
_symmetry.space_group_name_H-M   'P 1'
#
loop_
_entity.id
_entity.type
_entity.pdbx_description
1 polymer ?
#
loop_
_entity_poly.entity_id
_entity_poly.type
_entity_poly.pdbx_seq_one_letter_code
_entity_poly.pdbx_strand_id
1 'polypeptide(L)'
;MPPALQCPDCGAIAVGSQMAHADTCPLNRGVNRVLDEDREWFEAHPEVSVRIRPVTPPEVADLLAAGAARPTGDVIVLNLAPGLRMRRFTFAGGAR
;
A
#
# COMPACT_ATOMS: atom_id res chain seq x y z
N MET A 1 -23.94 -13.03 3.31
CA MET A 1 -22.96 -12.18 4.01
C MET A 1 -21.88 -11.83 3.00
N PRO A 2 -21.44 -10.57 2.88
CA PRO A 2 -20.26 -10.29 2.07
C PRO A 2 -19.09 -11.13 2.59
N PRO A 3 -18.21 -11.67 1.72
CA PRO A 3 -17.05 -12.42 2.18
C PRO A 3 -16.28 -11.54 3.17
N ALA A 4 -15.85 -12.13 4.29
CA ALA A 4 -15.05 -11.42 5.26
C ALA A 4 -13.86 -10.77 4.55
N LEU A 5 -13.61 -9.48 4.85
CA LEU A 5 -12.43 -8.74 4.39
C LEU A 5 -11.20 -9.38 5.03
N GLN A 6 -10.76 -10.47 4.43
CA GLN A 6 -9.78 -11.39 4.99
C GLN A 6 -8.74 -11.74 3.94
N CYS A 7 -7.46 -11.65 4.34
CA CYS A 7 -6.36 -12.15 3.53
C CYS A 7 -6.47 -13.68 3.39
N PRO A 8 -6.48 -14.24 2.16
CA PRO A 8 -6.53 -15.69 1.97
C PRO A 8 -5.24 -16.40 2.42
N ASP A 9 -4.10 -15.69 2.47
CA ASP A 9 -2.80 -16.31 2.74
C ASP A 9 -2.47 -16.40 4.24
N CYS A 10 -2.91 -15.42 5.04
CA CYS A 10 -2.58 -15.36 6.46
C CYS A 10 -3.78 -15.18 7.39
N GLY A 11 -4.99 -15.10 6.84
CA GLY A 11 -6.22 -14.94 7.61
C GLY A 11 -6.39 -13.57 8.28
N ALA A 12 -5.52 -12.59 7.97
CA ALA A 12 -5.61 -11.23 8.50
C ALA A 12 -6.95 -10.59 8.15
N ILE A 13 -7.56 -9.91 9.11
CA ILE A 13 -8.85 -9.22 8.95
C ILE A 13 -8.57 -7.71 8.82
N ALA A 14 -9.27 -7.04 7.91
CA ALA A 14 -9.20 -5.60 7.77
C ALA A 14 -9.66 -4.87 9.05
N VAL A 15 -8.88 -3.90 9.50
CA VAL A 15 -9.23 -2.95 10.56
C VAL A 15 -9.22 -1.55 9.95
N GLY A 16 -10.40 -1.02 9.66
CA GLY A 16 -10.53 0.21 8.87
C GLY A 16 -10.15 -0.03 7.41
N SER A 17 -9.27 0.81 6.86
CA SER A 17 -8.79 0.70 5.47
C SER A 17 -7.46 -0.05 5.34
N GLN A 18 -7.04 -0.79 6.38
CA GLN A 18 -5.74 -1.47 6.43
C GLN A 18 -5.92 -2.91 6.90
N MET A 19 -5.06 -3.80 6.42
CA MET A 19 -4.96 -5.17 6.92
C MET A 19 -3.67 -5.34 7.72
N ALA A 20 -3.79 -5.90 8.93
CA ALA A 20 -2.64 -6.27 9.75
C ALA A 20 -2.18 -7.68 9.38
N HIS A 21 -1.35 -7.79 8.35
CA HIS A 21 -0.83 -9.08 7.92
C HIS A 21 0.24 -9.64 8.88
N ALA A 22 0.30 -10.97 9.00
CA ALA A 22 1.47 -11.63 9.59
C ALA A 22 2.74 -11.37 8.76
N ASP A 23 3.91 -11.29 9.41
CA ASP A 23 5.21 -11.10 8.73
C ASP A 23 5.59 -12.23 7.78
N THR A 24 4.99 -13.42 7.98
CA THR A 24 5.16 -14.58 7.11
C THR A 24 4.23 -14.56 5.89
N CYS A 25 3.26 -13.64 5.83
CA CYS A 25 2.32 -13.54 4.72
C CYS A 25 3.05 -13.15 3.41
N PRO A 26 2.88 -13.90 2.31
CA PRO A 26 3.47 -13.55 1.01
C PRO A 26 3.07 -12.15 0.53
N LEU A 27 1.80 -11.76 0.73
CA LEU A 27 1.32 -10.42 0.39
C LEU A 27 2.04 -9.34 1.19
N ASN A 28 2.19 -9.52 2.51
CA ASN A 28 2.92 -8.59 3.37
C ASN A 28 4.38 -8.42 2.94
N ARG A 29 5.06 -9.53 2.59
CA ARG A 29 6.44 -9.48 2.07
C ARG A 29 6.52 -8.69 0.77
N GLY A 30 5.55 -8.86 -0.11
CA GLY A 30 5.44 -8.08 -1.34
C GLY A 30 5.27 -6.59 -1.07
N VAL A 31 4.37 -6.22 -0.15
CA VAL A 31 4.16 -4.81 0.25
C VAL A 31 5.40 -4.23 0.93
N ASN A 32 6.02 -4.96 1.86
CA ASN A 32 7.23 -4.52 2.55
C ASN A 32 8.41 -4.31 1.61
N ARG A 33 8.56 -5.17 0.60
CA ARG A 33 9.56 -4.96 -0.45
C ARG A 33 9.35 -3.63 -1.18
N VAL A 34 8.10 -3.29 -1.52
CA VAL A 34 7.79 -2.02 -2.19
C VAL A 34 8.08 -0.83 -1.27
N LEU A 35 7.82 -0.97 0.04
CA LEU A 35 8.17 0.05 1.03
C LEU A 35 9.68 0.24 1.17
N ASP A 36 10.45 -0.85 1.14
CA ASP A 36 11.91 -0.81 1.14
C ASP A 36 12.45 -0.14 -0.13
N GLU A 37 11.89 -0.45 -1.31
CA GLU A 37 12.23 0.20 -2.59
C GLU A 37 11.88 1.70 -2.60
N ASP A 38 10.79 2.11 -1.94
CA ASP A 38 10.45 3.52 -1.73
C ASP A 38 11.45 4.18 -0.76
N ARG A 39 11.88 3.49 0.30
CA ARG A 39 12.91 3.99 1.23
C ARG A 39 14.23 4.23 0.51
N GLU A 40 14.74 3.23 -0.19
CA GLU A 40 16.01 3.27 -0.93
C GLU A 40 16.00 4.40 -1.96
N TRP A 41 14.87 4.61 -2.64
CA TRP A 41 14.75 5.71 -3.60
C TRP A 41 14.88 7.08 -2.92
N PHE A 42 14.23 7.32 -1.78
CA PHE A 42 14.36 8.60 -1.07
C PHE A 42 15.76 8.79 -0.44
N GLU A 43 16.41 7.71 -0.03
CA GLU A 43 17.81 7.77 0.44
C GLU A 43 18.77 8.17 -0.69
N ALA A 44 18.49 7.75 -1.91
CA ALA A 44 19.24 8.15 -3.11
C ALA A 44 18.88 9.57 -3.62
N HIS A 45 17.75 10.14 -3.19
CA HIS A 45 17.25 11.46 -3.62
C HIS A 45 16.84 12.31 -2.40
N PRO A 46 17.80 12.71 -1.55
CA PRO A 46 17.51 13.34 -0.25
C PRO A 46 16.82 14.71 -0.35
N GLU A 47 16.94 15.39 -1.48
CA GLU A 47 16.30 16.68 -1.76
C GLU A 47 14.83 16.55 -2.19
N VAL A 48 14.38 15.32 -2.51
CA VAL A 48 13.03 15.08 -3.03
C VAL A 48 12.11 14.58 -1.92
N SER A 49 10.96 15.24 -1.75
CA SER A 49 9.94 14.87 -0.77
C SER A 49 8.73 14.13 -1.38
N VAL A 50 8.67 14.04 -2.71
CA VAL A 50 7.54 13.43 -3.44
C VAL A 50 8.05 12.51 -4.54
N ARG A 51 7.60 11.25 -4.54
CA ARG A 51 7.80 10.27 -5.61
C ARG A 51 6.45 9.90 -6.20
N ILE A 52 6.31 9.95 -7.51
CA ILE A 52 5.12 9.48 -8.23
C ILE A 52 5.55 8.25 -9.04
N ARG A 53 4.83 7.14 -8.89
CA ARG A 53 5.12 5.89 -9.62
C ARG A 53 3.87 5.05 -9.88
N PRO A 54 3.92 4.10 -10.82
CA PRO A 54 2.86 3.12 -10.98
C PRO A 54 2.59 2.34 -9.68
N VAL A 55 1.33 2.00 -9.45
CA VAL A 55 0.92 1.11 -8.36
C VAL A 55 1.38 -0.31 -8.68
N THR A 56 1.93 -1.00 -7.68
CA THR A 56 2.47 -2.36 -7.86
C THR A 56 1.41 -3.44 -7.64
N PRO A 57 1.57 -4.65 -8.21
CA PRO A 57 0.62 -5.75 -7.99
C PRO A 57 0.38 -6.10 -6.51
N PRO A 58 1.40 -6.16 -5.63
CA PRO A 58 1.18 -6.40 -4.20
C PRO A 58 0.34 -5.31 -3.54
N GLU A 59 0.54 -4.03 -3.88
CA GLU A 59 -0.28 -2.94 -3.34
C GLU A 59 -1.73 -3.02 -3.81
N VAL A 60 -1.97 -3.38 -5.07
CA VAL A 60 -3.33 -3.61 -5.57
C VAL A 60 -4.00 -4.75 -4.80
N ALA A 61 -3.29 -5.86 -4.58
CA ALA A 61 -3.83 -7.01 -3.86
C ALA A 61 -4.15 -6.66 -2.40
N ASP A 62 -3.28 -5.91 -1.72
CA ASP A 62 -3.46 -5.44 -0.35
C ASP A 62 -4.69 -4.52 -0.22
N LEU A 63 -4.82 -3.53 -1.11
CA LEU A 63 -5.96 -2.61 -1.14
C LEU A 63 -7.28 -3.35 -1.38
N LEU A 64 -7.31 -4.29 -2.34
CA LEU A 64 -8.52 -5.07 -2.64
C LEU A 64 -8.89 -6.00 -1.48
N ALA A 65 -7.90 -6.59 -0.81
CA ALA A 65 -8.15 -7.46 0.34
C ALA A 65 -8.64 -6.65 1.56
N ALA A 66 -8.22 -5.38 1.69
CA ALA A 66 -8.78 -4.41 2.63
C ALA A 66 -10.17 -3.87 2.24
N GLY A 67 -10.71 -4.26 1.07
CA GLY A 67 -12.04 -3.86 0.60
C GLY A 67 -12.08 -2.51 -0.12
N ALA A 68 -10.93 -1.93 -0.45
CA ALA A 68 -10.87 -0.72 -1.25
C ALA A 68 -11.18 -1.02 -2.74
N ALA A 69 -11.54 0.01 -3.49
CA ALA A 69 -11.64 -0.08 -4.94
C ALA A 69 -10.26 -0.33 -5.56
N ARG A 70 -10.22 -0.87 -6.79
CA ARG A 70 -8.98 -0.96 -7.56
C ARG A 70 -8.45 0.46 -7.83
N PRO A 71 -7.17 0.75 -7.53
CA PRO A 71 -6.60 2.06 -7.86
C PRO A 71 -6.46 2.22 -9.39
N THR A 72 -6.60 3.45 -9.87
CA THR A 72 -6.72 3.77 -11.30
C THR A 72 -5.63 4.70 -11.84
N GLY A 73 -4.71 5.15 -11.00
CA GLY A 73 -3.60 6.00 -11.39
C GLY A 73 -2.34 5.66 -10.61
N ASP A 74 -1.33 6.51 -10.74
CA ASP A 74 -0.09 6.39 -9.99
C ASP A 74 -0.34 6.57 -8.48
N VAL A 75 0.54 5.98 -7.68
CA VAL A 75 0.64 6.29 -6.25
C VAL A 75 1.58 7.47 -6.05
N ILE A 76 1.14 8.41 -5.22
CA ILE A 76 1.97 9.51 -4.75
C ILE A 76 2.54 9.11 -3.38
N VAL A 77 3.86 8.99 -3.30
CA VAL A 77 4.58 8.69 -2.07
C VAL A 77 5.18 10.00 -1.54
N LEU A 78 4.79 10.39 -0.34
CA LEU A 78 5.26 11.58 0.36
C LEU A 78 6.25 11.17 1.46
N ASN A 79 7.46 11.75 1.45
CA ASN A 79 8.44 11.61 2.52
C ASN A 79 8.23 12.75 3.52
N LEU A 80 7.51 12.47 4.61
CA LEU A 80 7.04 13.50 5.55
C LEU A 80 8.10 13.83 6.61
N ALA A 81 8.83 12.82 7.06
CA ALA A 81 9.92 12.92 8.03
C ALA A 81 10.82 11.67 7.90
N PRO A 82 12.04 11.67 8.48
CA PRO A 82 12.87 10.47 8.52
C PRO A 82 12.10 9.26 9.08
N GLY A 83 12.00 8.20 8.28
CA GLY A 83 11.27 6.98 8.65
C GLY A 83 9.74 7.05 8.52
N LEU A 84 9.15 8.21 8.19
CA LEU A 84 7.71 8.40 8.02
C LEU A 84 7.35 8.77 6.58
N ARG A 85 6.64 7.85 5.91
CA ARG A 85 6.19 8.02 4.53
C ARG A 85 4.69 7.78 4.43
N MET A 86 4.01 8.55 3.59
CA MET A 86 2.59 8.41 3.29
C MET A 86 2.40 8.04 1.83
N ARG A 87 1.50 7.10 1.54
CA ARG A 87 1.12 6.73 0.17
C ARG A 87 -0.32 7.16 -0.09
N ARG A 88 -0.54 7.86 -1.20
CA ARG A 88 -1.87 8.28 -1.66
C ARG A 88 -2.20 7.57 -2.96
N PHE A 89 -3.24 6.74 -2.91
CA PHE A 89 -3.76 6.02 -4.06
C PHE A 89 -4.94 6.79 -4.67
N THR A 90 -5.02 6.77 -5.99
CA THR A 90 -6.16 7.34 -6.74
C THR A 90 -7.12 6.21 -7.09
N PHE A 91 -8.42 6.41 -6.86
CA PHE A 91 -9.48 5.44 -7.14
C PHE A 91 -10.50 6.03 -8.12
N ALA A 92 -11.13 5.20 -8.95
CA ALA A 92 -12.26 5.64 -9.77
C ALA A 92 -13.48 5.96 -8.89
N GLY A 93 -14.08 7.14 -9.08
CA GLY A 93 -15.33 7.54 -8.43
C GLY A 93 -15.17 8.29 -7.10
N GLY A 94 -14.07 9.02 -6.90
CA GLY A 94 -13.78 9.73 -5.65
C GLY A 94 -14.89 10.66 -5.14
N ALA A 95 -15.63 10.20 -4.14
CA ALA A 95 -16.02 10.90 -2.90
C ALA A 95 -17.17 10.13 -2.23
N ARG A 96 -16.89 9.48 -1.10
CA ARG A 96 -17.72 9.52 0.11
C ARG A 96 -16.82 9.39 1.33
#